data_AF-A0A0F3MQ32-F1
#
_entry.id   AF-A0A0F3MQ32-F1
#
_cell.length_a   1.000
_cell.length_b   1.000
_cell.length_c   1.000
_cell.angle_alpha   90.00
_cell.angle_beta   90.00
_cell.angle_gamma   90.00
#
_symmetry.space_group_name_H-M   'P 1'
#
loop_
_entity.id
_entity.type
_entity.pdbx_description
1 polymer ?
#
loop_
_entity_poly.entity_id
_entity_poly.type
_entity_poly.pdbx_seq_one_letter_code
_entity_poly.pdbx_strand_id
1 'polypeptide(L)'
;MSPQIIELLIFAVIAFYIINKLITTLGSTSEEEQTKQKSYFGEPVIKDVTYSTVKSNKEEKNIPTAQDIKAFKDIIVEHNITAVVDGMEQVHKHLYSFDPIKFINNAKTAFQMIIEAAYKKDAKELSELIDKRYLEEFEKITPSYGDFFDLSALSAKYSEIYMFGNNIFIKLLFQGKNVVDKIEDLKEEWTFTRNANTKEVDWFLSNIERV
;
A
#
# COMPACT_ATOMS: atom_id res chain seq x y z
N MET A 1 -41.88 -10.34 31.51
CA MET A 1 -41.00 -9.90 30.39
C MET A 1 -40.97 -11.02 29.38
N SER A 2 -41.38 -10.80 28.13
CA SER A 2 -41.28 -11.86 27.12
C SER A 2 -39.80 -12.16 26.82
N PRO A 3 -39.44 -13.41 26.50
CA PRO A 3 -38.06 -13.77 26.14
C PRO A 3 -37.46 -12.87 25.05
N GLN A 4 -38.31 -12.45 24.11
CA GLN A 4 -37.97 -11.53 23.02
C GLN A 4 -37.52 -10.15 23.50
N ILE A 5 -38.14 -9.62 24.56
CA ILE A 5 -37.74 -8.32 25.13
C ILE A 5 -36.37 -8.42 25.80
N ILE A 6 -36.07 -9.57 26.42
CA ILE A 6 -34.78 -9.80 27.08
C ILE A 6 -33.66 -9.92 26.03
N GLU A 7 -33.88 -10.65 24.95
CA GLU A 7 -32.92 -10.76 23.83
C GLU A 7 -32.64 -9.40 23.20
N LEU A 8 -33.69 -8.60 22.93
CA LEU A 8 -33.52 -7.24 22.38
C LEU A 8 -32.69 -6.35 23.31
N LEU A 9 -32.90 -6.45 24.63
CA LEU A 9 -32.16 -5.67 25.61
C LEU A 9 -30.67 -6.09 25.66
N ILE A 10 -30.40 -7.40 25.58
CA ILE A 10 -29.02 -7.93 25.51
C ILE A 10 -28.31 -7.43 24.25
N PHE A 11 -28.96 -7.51 23.08
CA PHE A 11 -28.38 -7.00 21.84
C PHE A 11 -28.13 -5.48 21.91
N ALA A 12 -29.03 -4.70 22.50
CA ALA A 12 -28.84 -3.27 22.68
C ALA A 12 -27.64 -2.93 23.56
N VAL A 13 -27.44 -3.67 24.66
CA VAL A 13 -26.29 -3.47 25.56
C VAL A 13 -24.97 -3.83 24.87
N ILE A 14 -24.95 -4.94 24.13
CA ILE A 14 -23.76 -5.36 23.36
C ILE A 14 -23.43 -4.33 22.27
N ALA A 15 -24.43 -3.87 21.52
CA ALA A 15 -24.25 -2.86 20.47
C ALA A 15 -23.71 -1.54 21.06
N PHE A 16 -24.28 -1.08 22.18
CA PHE A 16 -23.80 0.12 22.87
C PHE A 16 -22.34 -0.03 23.34
N TYR A 17 -21.99 -1.19 23.89
CA TYR A 17 -20.62 -1.48 24.32
C TYR A 17 -19.64 -1.44 23.14
N ILE A 18 -20.01 -2.04 22.00
CA ILE A 18 -19.17 -2.04 20.79
C ILE A 18 -18.98 -0.62 20.25
N ILE A 19 -20.04 0.19 20.16
CA ILE A 19 -19.97 1.57 19.67
C ILE A 19 -19.04 2.41 20.56
N ASN A 20 -19.21 2.35 21.89
CA ASN A 20 -18.34 3.09 22.80
C ASN A 20 -16.87 2.64 22.72
N LYS A 21 -16.64 1.33 22.58
CA LYS A 21 -15.29 0.79 22.41
C LYS A 21 -14.66 1.29 21.10
N LEU A 22 -15.41 1.31 20.01
CA LEU A 22 -14.94 1.82 18.72
C LEU A 22 -14.54 3.30 18.80
N ILE A 23 -15.38 4.17 19.37
CA ILE A 23 -15.06 5.60 19.56
C ILE A 23 -13.77 5.76 20.38
N THR A 24 -13.59 4.94 21.41
CA THR A 24 -12.40 4.99 22.27
C THR A 24 -11.14 4.49 21.56
N THR A 25 -11.27 3.49 20.68
CA THR A 25 -10.14 2.96 19.90
C THR A 25 -9.74 3.82 18.71
N LEU A 26 -10.66 4.62 18.16
CA LEU A 26 -10.35 5.51 17.04
C LEU A 26 -9.39 6.64 17.41
N GLY A 27 -9.20 6.91 18.71
CA GLY A 27 -8.33 7.98 19.18
C GLY A 27 -8.89 9.35 18.84
N SER A 28 -9.19 10.17 19.84
CA SER A 28 -9.44 11.59 19.59
C SER A 28 -8.14 12.22 19.11
N THR A 29 -8.07 12.61 17.84
CA THR A 29 -7.10 13.63 17.41
C THR A 29 -7.46 14.92 18.13
N SER A 30 -6.90 15.12 19.33
CA SER A 30 -6.87 16.44 19.95
C SER A 30 -5.89 17.28 19.14
N GLU A 31 -6.42 18.08 18.22
CA GLU A 31 -5.71 19.25 17.69
C GLU A 31 -5.55 20.26 18.82
N GLU A 32 -4.53 20.08 19.65
CA GLU A 32 -4.17 21.10 20.63
C GLU A 32 -2.67 21.06 20.95
N GLU A 33 -1.82 21.30 19.95
CA GLU A 33 -0.47 21.80 20.21
C GLU A 33 0.13 22.56 19.03
N GLN A 34 -0.35 23.79 18.82
CA GLN A 34 0.47 24.83 18.18
C GLN A 34 0.50 26.06 19.07
N THR A 35 1.24 25.99 20.17
CA THR A 35 1.83 27.20 20.75
C THR A 35 3.32 27.05 20.99
N LYS A 36 4.07 27.81 20.18
CA LYS A 36 5.36 28.44 20.51
C LYS A 36 6.53 27.47 20.73
N GLN A 37 7.24 27.18 19.63
CA GLN A 37 8.68 26.91 19.70
C GLN A 37 9.39 28.17 20.23
N LYS A 38 9.65 28.21 21.54
CA LYS A 38 10.74 29.01 22.10
C LYS A 38 11.99 28.15 22.04
N SER A 39 12.94 28.55 21.20
CA SER A 39 14.31 28.03 21.25
C SER A 39 14.87 28.27 22.66
N TYR A 40 15.27 27.20 23.34
CA TYR A 40 15.85 27.21 24.68
C TYR A 40 17.38 27.17 24.70
N PHE A 41 18.02 27.29 23.53
CA PHE A 41 19.47 27.37 23.42
C PHE A 41 19.86 28.69 22.75
N GLY A 42 20.48 29.57 23.53
CA GLY A 42 21.01 30.85 23.07
C GLY A 42 22.25 30.63 22.20
N GLU A 43 22.06 30.23 20.94
CA GLU A 43 23.12 30.23 19.94
C GLU A 43 23.01 31.44 18.99
N PRO A 44 24.14 32.05 18.64
CA PRO A 44 24.19 33.25 17.82
C PRO A 44 23.79 32.94 16.38
N VAL A 45 23.06 33.88 15.77
CA VAL A 45 22.75 33.90 14.34
C VAL A 45 24.06 33.88 13.56
N ILE A 46 24.43 32.73 13.00
CA ILE A 46 25.56 32.63 12.08
C ILE A 46 25.11 33.22 10.74
N LYS A 47 25.76 34.31 10.36
CA LYS A 47 25.65 34.94 9.04
C LYS A 47 26.39 34.07 8.04
N ASP A 48 25.68 33.52 7.06
CA ASP A 48 26.25 32.72 5.97
C ASP A 48 27.23 33.57 5.15
N VAL A 49 28.48 33.12 5.04
CA VAL A 49 29.59 33.79 4.34
C VAL A 49 30.22 32.92 3.25
N THR A 50 29.55 31.85 2.83
CA THR A 50 29.98 31.11 1.65
C THR A 50 29.30 31.64 0.39
N TYR A 51 29.96 32.61 -0.26
CA TYR A 51 29.74 32.89 -1.68
C TYR A 51 30.18 31.67 -2.50
N SER A 52 29.28 30.70 -2.64
CA SER A 52 29.38 29.62 -3.61
C SER A 52 28.19 29.70 -4.54
N THR A 53 28.43 30.35 -5.68
CA THR A 53 27.63 30.19 -6.90
C THR A 53 27.59 28.71 -7.26
N VAL A 54 26.52 28.03 -6.86
CA VAL A 54 26.12 26.76 -7.44
C VAL A 54 24.79 26.99 -8.11
N LYS A 55 24.82 27.13 -9.44
CA LYS A 55 23.69 26.78 -10.29
C LYS A 55 23.36 25.31 -9.99
N SER A 56 22.51 25.08 -9.00
CA SER A 56 21.81 23.83 -8.91
C SER A 56 20.65 23.94 -9.90
N ASN A 57 20.83 23.32 -11.07
CA ASN A 57 19.70 22.87 -11.84
C ASN A 57 18.87 21.99 -10.91
N LYS A 58 17.87 22.58 -10.25
CA LYS A 58 16.72 21.82 -9.80
C LYS A 58 16.05 21.32 -11.07
N GLU A 59 16.43 20.12 -11.49
CA GLU A 59 15.45 19.23 -12.11
C GLU A 59 14.39 19.01 -11.03
N GLU A 60 13.40 19.90 -11.02
CA GLU A 60 12.10 19.63 -10.44
C GLU A 60 11.54 18.43 -11.19
N LYS A 61 11.89 17.22 -10.76
CA LYS A 61 11.12 16.04 -11.12
C LYS A 61 9.74 16.26 -10.53
N ASN A 62 8.81 16.58 -11.45
CA ASN A 62 7.39 16.83 -11.22
C ASN A 62 6.87 16.05 -10.02
N ILE A 63 6.60 16.77 -8.93
CA ILE A 63 5.75 16.25 -7.86
C ILE A 63 4.40 15.98 -8.53
N PRO A 64 3.88 14.74 -8.53
CA PRO A 64 2.59 14.46 -9.12
C PRO A 64 1.56 15.33 -8.42
N THR A 65 1.07 16.36 -9.10
CA THR A 65 0.09 17.29 -8.55
C THR A 65 -1.29 16.78 -8.91
N ALA A 66 -2.36 17.27 -8.29
CA ALA A 66 -3.74 16.93 -8.66
C ALA A 66 -4.09 17.14 -10.17
N GLN A 67 -3.21 17.78 -10.95
CA GLN A 67 -3.30 17.89 -12.40
C GLN A 67 -2.87 16.61 -13.17
N ASP A 68 -2.11 15.70 -12.55
CA ASP A 68 -1.70 14.41 -13.12
C ASP A 68 -2.76 13.31 -12.94
N ILE A 69 -3.87 13.58 -12.24
CA ILE A 69 -4.99 12.65 -12.01
C ILE A 69 -5.55 12.09 -13.34
N LYS A 70 -5.47 12.86 -14.43
CA LYS A 70 -5.86 12.38 -15.76
C LYS A 70 -4.88 11.35 -16.35
N ALA A 71 -3.59 11.47 -16.07
CA ALA A 71 -2.57 10.54 -16.56
C ALA A 71 -2.68 9.16 -15.88
N PHE A 72 -3.19 9.13 -14.65
CA PHE A 72 -3.32 7.89 -13.87
C PHE A 72 -4.72 7.27 -13.91
N LYS A 73 -5.71 7.90 -14.56
CA LYS A 73 -7.10 7.38 -14.56
C LYS A 73 -7.18 5.94 -15.08
N ASP A 74 -6.38 5.59 -16.08
CA ASP A 74 -6.41 4.25 -16.69
C ASP A 74 -5.75 3.15 -15.84
N ILE A 75 -4.89 3.54 -14.89
CA ILE A 75 -4.17 2.62 -14.00
C ILE A 75 -4.76 2.57 -12.59
N ILE A 76 -5.86 3.27 -12.32
CA ILE A 76 -6.54 3.28 -11.03
C ILE A 76 -7.96 2.71 -11.19
N VAL A 77 -8.43 1.98 -10.19
CA VAL A 77 -9.83 1.54 -10.12
C VAL A 77 -10.74 2.78 -10.01
N GLU A 78 -11.71 2.93 -10.92
CA GLU A 78 -12.40 4.22 -11.17
C GLU A 78 -13.05 4.84 -9.94
N HIS A 79 -13.58 4.04 -9.01
CA HIS A 79 -14.21 4.55 -7.78
C HIS A 79 -13.23 4.93 -6.66
N ASN A 80 -11.93 4.64 -6.83
CA ASN A 80 -10.89 4.87 -5.81
C ASN A 80 -9.88 5.96 -6.20
N ILE A 81 -10.12 6.70 -7.29
CA ILE A 81 -9.16 7.67 -7.85
C ILE A 81 -8.65 8.66 -6.79
N THR A 82 -9.54 9.31 -6.04
CA THR A 82 -9.14 10.32 -5.05
C THR A 82 -8.25 9.72 -3.96
N ALA A 83 -8.70 8.63 -3.34
CA ALA A 83 -7.96 7.99 -2.24
C ALA A 83 -6.58 7.47 -2.69
N VAL A 84 -6.52 6.87 -3.88
CA VAL A 84 -5.25 6.38 -4.45
C VAL A 84 -4.30 7.54 -4.76
N VAL A 85 -4.78 8.64 -5.34
CA VAL A 85 -3.95 9.81 -5.63
C VAL A 85 -3.40 10.42 -4.34
N ASP A 86 -4.23 10.58 -3.32
CA ASP A 86 -3.80 11.07 -2.00
C ASP A 86 -2.75 10.14 -1.38
N GLY A 87 -2.92 8.83 -1.54
CA GLY A 87 -1.94 7.83 -1.13
C GLY A 87 -0.62 7.91 -1.92
N MET A 88 -0.68 8.12 -3.24
CA MET A 88 0.52 8.33 -4.06
C MET A 88 1.31 9.56 -3.60
N GLU A 89 0.62 10.66 -3.28
CA GLU A 89 1.26 11.88 -2.77
C GLU A 89 1.96 11.61 -1.42
N GLN A 90 1.30 10.88 -0.51
CA GLN A 90 1.89 10.49 0.77
C GLN A 90 3.13 9.61 0.60
N VAL A 91 3.09 8.64 -0.31
CA VAL A 91 4.24 7.80 -0.63
C VAL A 91 5.37 8.64 -1.22
N HIS A 92 5.08 9.55 -2.15
CA HIS A 92 6.09 10.40 -2.78
C HIS A 92 6.83 11.31 -1.79
N LYS A 93 6.15 11.79 -0.74
CA LYS A 93 6.76 12.57 0.35
C LYS A 93 7.83 11.80 1.12
N HIS A 94 7.72 10.47 1.20
CA HIS A 94 8.68 9.62 1.91
C HIS A 94 9.66 8.92 0.96
N LEU A 95 9.23 8.67 -0.28
CA LEU A 95 9.96 8.00 -1.34
C LEU A 95 9.90 8.86 -2.60
N TYR A 96 10.79 9.84 -2.69
CA TYR A 96 10.90 10.73 -3.86
C TYR A 96 11.19 9.98 -5.17
N SER A 97 11.75 8.77 -5.10
CA SER A 97 12.03 7.91 -6.26
C SER A 97 10.84 7.03 -6.67
N PHE A 98 9.72 7.10 -5.96
CA PHE A 98 8.52 6.35 -6.30
C PHE A 98 7.93 6.86 -7.63
N ASP A 99 7.73 5.92 -8.56
CA ASP A 99 7.13 6.13 -9.86
C ASP A 99 5.97 5.14 -10.01
N PRO A 100 4.71 5.60 -10.10
CA PRO A 100 3.55 4.72 -10.19
C PRO A 100 3.55 3.78 -11.40
N ILE A 101 3.99 4.26 -12.57
CA ILE A 101 4.00 3.47 -13.80
C ILE A 101 5.11 2.42 -13.74
N LYS A 102 6.27 2.78 -13.19
CA LYS A 102 7.34 1.81 -12.99
C LYS A 102 6.95 0.76 -11.96
N PHE A 103 6.30 1.17 -10.87
CA PHE A 103 5.87 0.25 -9.82
C PHE A 103 4.88 -0.79 -10.35
N ILE A 104 3.84 -0.37 -11.08
CA ILE A 104 2.82 -1.32 -11.58
C ILE A 104 3.42 -2.35 -12.54
N ASN A 105 4.37 -1.94 -13.40
CA ASN A 105 5.08 -2.85 -14.30
C ASN A 105 5.94 -3.84 -13.52
N ASN A 106 6.68 -3.36 -12.52
CA ASN A 106 7.48 -4.23 -11.66
C ASN A 106 6.61 -5.20 -10.86
N ALA A 107 5.42 -4.78 -10.42
CA ALA A 107 4.49 -5.62 -9.68
C ALA A 107 3.92 -6.74 -10.56
N LYS A 108 3.67 -6.51 -11.86
CA LYS A 108 3.32 -7.58 -12.80
C LYS A 108 4.45 -8.59 -12.96
N THR A 109 5.71 -8.14 -13.06
CA THR A 109 6.86 -9.05 -13.08
C THR A 109 6.99 -9.83 -11.78
N ALA A 110 6.77 -9.17 -10.63
CA ALA A 110 6.78 -9.84 -9.33
C ALA A 110 5.67 -10.88 -9.21
N PHE A 111 4.46 -10.60 -9.73
CA PHE A 111 3.39 -11.59 -9.83
C PHE A 111 3.87 -12.85 -10.57
N GLN A 112 4.46 -12.69 -11.75
CA GLN A 112 5.00 -13.81 -12.52
C GLN A 112 6.06 -14.59 -11.70
N MET A 113 7.04 -13.90 -11.14
CA MET A 113 8.12 -14.53 -10.36
C MET A 113 7.55 -15.32 -9.17
N ILE A 114 6.61 -14.73 -8.43
CA ILE A 114 5.97 -15.37 -7.27
C ILE A 114 5.22 -16.64 -7.68
N ILE A 115 4.41 -16.58 -8.74
CA ILE A 115 3.65 -17.75 -9.21
C ILE A 115 4.59 -18.85 -9.73
N GLU A 116 5.60 -18.49 -10.52
CA GLU A 116 6.58 -19.45 -11.03
C GLU A 116 7.39 -20.10 -9.91
N ALA A 117 7.88 -19.32 -8.94
CA ALA A 117 8.62 -19.83 -7.79
C ALA A 117 7.74 -20.80 -6.99
N ALA A 118 6.46 -20.49 -6.81
CA ALA A 118 5.53 -21.36 -6.12
C ALA A 118 5.23 -22.65 -6.89
N TYR A 119 5.07 -22.57 -8.21
CA TYR A 119 4.93 -23.75 -9.07
C TYR A 119 6.16 -24.67 -9.00
N LYS A 120 7.37 -24.09 -8.99
CA LYS A 120 8.65 -24.80 -8.86
C LYS A 120 8.96 -25.26 -7.43
N LYS A 121 8.15 -24.85 -6.43
CA LYS A 121 8.40 -25.04 -5.00
C LYS A 121 9.74 -24.47 -4.53
N ASP A 122 10.16 -23.35 -5.11
CA ASP A 122 11.39 -22.64 -4.71
C ASP A 122 11.12 -21.79 -3.46
N ALA A 123 11.21 -22.44 -2.31
CA ALA A 123 11.01 -21.79 -1.01
C ALA A 123 12.00 -20.64 -0.74
N LYS A 124 13.19 -20.67 -1.37
CA LYS A 124 14.19 -19.62 -1.21
C LYS A 124 13.73 -18.36 -1.94
N GLU A 125 13.38 -18.49 -3.22
CA GLU A 125 12.88 -17.37 -4.01
C GLU A 125 11.60 -16.77 -3.41
N LEU A 126 10.66 -17.60 -2.95
CA LEU A 126 9.46 -17.13 -2.26
C LEU A 126 9.78 -16.34 -0.98
N SER A 127 10.80 -16.75 -0.23
CA SER A 127 11.20 -16.06 1.01
C SER A 127 11.81 -14.67 0.78
N GLU A 128 12.30 -14.41 -0.44
CA GLU A 128 12.84 -13.10 -0.86
C GLU A 128 11.74 -12.17 -1.41
N LEU A 129 10.59 -12.70 -1.85
CA LEU A 129 9.52 -11.94 -2.51
C LEU A 129 8.28 -11.72 -1.64
N ILE A 130 8.09 -12.54 -0.60
CA ILE A 130 6.88 -12.58 0.22
C ILE A 130 7.23 -12.20 1.66
N ASP A 131 6.36 -11.43 2.31
CA ASP A 131 6.50 -11.11 3.72
C ASP A 131 6.50 -12.43 4.52
N LYS A 132 7.51 -12.61 5.36
CA LYS A 132 7.69 -13.83 6.17
C LYS A 132 6.43 -14.22 6.95
N ARG A 133 5.62 -13.25 7.38
CA ARG A 133 4.38 -13.48 8.15
C ARG A 133 3.23 -13.98 7.28
N TYR A 134 3.32 -13.79 5.97
CA TYR A 134 2.29 -14.18 4.99
C TYR A 134 2.66 -15.45 4.21
N LEU A 135 3.93 -15.86 4.23
CA LEU A 135 4.44 -17.02 3.48
C LEU A 135 3.59 -18.28 3.71
N GLU A 136 3.28 -18.61 4.96
CA GLU A 136 2.47 -19.80 5.31
C GLU A 136 1.04 -19.73 4.75
N GLU A 137 0.42 -18.54 4.71
CA GLU A 137 -0.91 -18.38 4.14
C GLU A 137 -0.88 -18.44 2.61
N PHE A 138 0.16 -17.86 2.01
CA PHE A 138 0.37 -17.93 0.56
C PHE A 138 0.54 -19.37 0.07
N GLU A 139 1.31 -20.19 0.78
CA GLU A 139 1.51 -21.61 0.45
C GLU A 139 0.20 -22.42 0.45
N LYS A 140 -0.81 -22.04 1.25
CA LYS A 140 -2.11 -22.71 1.26
C LYS A 140 -2.92 -22.47 -0.01
N ILE A 141 -2.81 -21.26 -0.57
CA ILE A 141 -3.58 -20.87 -1.77
C ILE A 141 -2.83 -21.21 -3.06
N THR A 142 -1.50 -21.30 -3.03
CA THR A 142 -0.71 -21.45 -4.26
C THR A 142 -1.04 -22.67 -5.15
N PRO A 143 -1.50 -23.84 -4.64
CA PRO A 143 -1.84 -24.98 -5.51
C PRO A 143 -2.95 -24.67 -6.53
N SER A 144 -3.73 -23.61 -6.29
CA SER A 144 -4.83 -23.17 -7.14
C SER A 144 -4.42 -22.34 -8.36
N TYR A 145 -3.17 -21.88 -8.47
CA TYR A 145 -2.71 -21.14 -9.66
C TYR A 145 -2.23 -22.08 -10.78
N GLY A 146 -1.39 -23.08 -10.44
CA GLY A 146 -0.70 -23.91 -11.43
C GLY A 146 0.50 -23.18 -12.06
N ASP A 147 0.78 -23.43 -13.34
CA ASP A 147 1.87 -22.79 -14.08
C ASP A 147 1.46 -21.40 -14.61
N PHE A 148 2.44 -20.55 -14.92
CA PHE A 148 2.23 -19.22 -15.49
C PHE A 148 2.35 -19.25 -17.02
N PHE A 149 1.46 -18.55 -17.74
CA PHE A 149 1.43 -18.59 -19.20
C PHE A 149 1.85 -17.29 -19.88
N ASP A 150 1.22 -16.17 -19.53
CA ASP A 150 1.36 -14.94 -20.31
C ASP A 150 1.20 -13.67 -19.47
N LEU A 151 2.30 -12.91 -19.37
CA LEU A 151 2.36 -11.61 -18.70
C LEU A 151 1.60 -10.51 -19.45
N SER A 152 1.44 -10.64 -20.77
CA SER A 152 0.74 -9.66 -21.59
C SER A 152 -0.78 -9.70 -21.38
N ALA A 153 -1.32 -10.88 -21.04
CA ALA A 153 -2.73 -11.07 -20.68
C ALA A 153 -3.08 -10.57 -19.27
N LEU A 154 -2.07 -10.38 -18.41
CA LEU A 154 -2.24 -9.81 -17.08
C LEU A 154 -2.40 -8.29 -17.19
N SER A 155 -3.36 -7.73 -16.47
CA SER A 155 -3.51 -6.30 -16.24
C SER A 155 -3.47 -6.02 -14.75
N ALA A 156 -3.10 -4.79 -14.38
CA ALA A 156 -3.03 -4.37 -12.99
C ALA A 156 -3.54 -2.94 -12.88
N LYS A 157 -4.23 -2.63 -11.78
CA LYS A 157 -4.65 -1.27 -11.42
C LYS A 157 -4.45 -1.03 -9.94
N TYR A 158 -4.09 0.18 -9.56
CA TYR A 158 -4.12 0.62 -8.17
C TYR A 158 -5.55 0.59 -7.65
N SER A 159 -5.78 -0.14 -6.57
CA SER A 159 -7.05 -0.14 -5.86
C SER A 159 -6.98 0.69 -4.59
N GLU A 160 -5.86 0.65 -3.87
CA GLU A 160 -5.66 1.39 -2.63
C GLU A 160 -4.18 1.68 -2.38
N ILE A 161 -3.88 2.84 -1.79
CA ILE A 161 -2.54 3.16 -1.29
C ILE A 161 -2.70 3.83 0.07
N TYR A 162 -2.02 3.29 1.08
CA TYR A 162 -2.06 3.86 2.42
C TYR A 162 -0.75 3.64 3.16
N MET A 163 -0.55 4.41 4.22
CA MET A 163 0.59 4.29 5.13
C MET A 163 0.09 4.01 6.54
N PHE A 164 0.79 3.11 7.24
CA PHE A 164 0.59 2.88 8.67
C PHE A 164 1.94 2.92 9.39
N GLY A 165 2.15 3.99 10.15
CA GLY A 165 3.47 4.32 10.68
C GLY A 165 4.48 4.52 9.55
N ASN A 166 5.59 3.77 9.60
CA ASN A 166 6.64 3.82 8.57
C ASN A 166 6.42 2.79 7.45
N ASN A 167 5.33 2.02 7.47
CA ASN A 167 5.08 1.01 6.44
C ASN A 167 4.12 1.56 5.40
N ILE A 168 4.47 1.36 4.15
CA ILE A 168 3.66 1.68 2.98
C ILE A 168 2.98 0.40 2.52
N PHE A 169 1.72 0.53 2.15
CA PHE A 169 0.91 -0.53 1.58
C PHE A 169 0.36 -0.06 0.25
N ILE A 170 0.61 -0.83 -0.79
CA ILE A 170 0.09 -0.60 -2.13
C ILE A 170 -0.71 -1.82 -2.53
N LYS A 171 -2.01 -1.62 -2.74
CA LYS A 171 -2.90 -2.65 -3.25
C LYS A 171 -3.11 -2.50 -4.74
N LEU A 172 -2.94 -3.61 -5.46
CA LEU A 172 -3.16 -3.71 -6.89
C LEU A 172 -4.22 -4.76 -7.20
N LEU A 173 -5.24 -4.37 -7.95
CA LEU A 173 -6.18 -5.29 -8.58
C LEU A 173 -5.54 -5.87 -9.84
N PHE A 174 -5.15 -7.14 -9.78
CA PHE A 174 -4.72 -7.93 -10.92
C PHE A 174 -5.91 -8.58 -11.61
N GLN A 175 -5.96 -8.48 -12.94
CA GLN A 175 -7.01 -9.09 -13.74
C GLN A 175 -6.45 -9.67 -15.04
N GLY A 176 -6.93 -10.83 -15.46
CA GLY A 176 -6.56 -11.39 -16.76
C GLY A 176 -7.19 -12.76 -17.01
N LYS A 177 -7.30 -13.13 -18.29
CA LYS A 177 -7.84 -14.44 -18.68
C LYS A 177 -6.72 -15.42 -19.00
N ASN A 178 -6.81 -16.63 -18.46
CA ASN A 178 -5.82 -17.69 -18.66
C ASN A 178 -4.37 -17.22 -18.43
N VAL A 179 -4.16 -16.38 -17.42
CA VAL A 179 -2.80 -15.93 -17.03
C VAL A 179 -2.03 -17.08 -16.38
N VAL A 180 -2.76 -17.97 -15.70
CA VAL A 180 -2.24 -19.16 -15.03
C VAL A 180 -3.09 -20.38 -15.39
N ASP A 181 -2.52 -21.58 -15.26
CA ASP A 181 -3.11 -22.86 -15.68
C ASP A 181 -4.50 -23.15 -15.11
N LYS A 182 -4.71 -22.88 -13.83
CA LYS A 182 -5.90 -23.36 -13.10
C LYS A 182 -6.97 -22.30 -12.87
N ILE A 183 -6.77 -21.08 -13.35
CA ILE A 183 -7.69 -19.94 -13.16
C ILE A 183 -8.01 -19.32 -14.52
N GLU A 184 -9.22 -19.57 -15.02
CA GLU A 184 -9.67 -19.05 -16.31
C GLU A 184 -9.83 -17.52 -16.30
N ASP A 185 -10.46 -16.97 -15.25
CA ASP A 185 -10.64 -15.52 -15.06
C ASP A 185 -10.01 -15.12 -13.73
N LEU A 186 -8.77 -14.66 -13.79
CA LEU A 186 -8.03 -14.17 -12.64
C LEU A 186 -8.54 -12.78 -12.28
N LYS A 187 -8.96 -12.61 -11.03
CA LYS A 187 -9.30 -11.31 -10.45
C LYS A 187 -8.99 -11.32 -8.95
N GLU A 188 -7.88 -10.70 -8.59
CA GLU A 188 -7.38 -10.70 -7.21
C GLU A 188 -6.73 -9.36 -6.87
N GLU A 189 -6.88 -8.94 -5.63
CA GLU A 189 -6.20 -7.77 -5.08
C GLU A 189 -4.98 -8.22 -4.28
N TRP A 190 -3.81 -7.79 -4.71
CA TRP A 190 -2.53 -8.11 -4.07
C TRP A 190 -1.99 -6.89 -3.36
N THR A 191 -1.60 -7.07 -2.10
CA THR A 191 -1.01 -6.01 -1.27
C THR A 191 0.49 -6.17 -1.19
N PHE A 192 1.23 -5.17 -1.65
CA PHE A 192 2.67 -5.06 -1.50
C PHE A 192 3.02 -4.11 -0.36
N THR A 193 3.96 -4.50 0.48
CA THR A 193 4.41 -3.69 1.61
C THR A 193 5.91 -3.40 1.55
N ARG A 194 6.28 -2.24 2.08
CA ARG A 194 7.66 -1.83 2.29
C ARG A 194 7.75 -0.88 3.47
N ASN A 195 8.88 -0.91 4.18
CA ASN A 195 9.21 0.12 5.15
C ASN A 195 9.85 1.34 4.46
N ALA A 196 9.34 2.55 4.73
CA ALA A 196 9.81 3.79 4.14
C ALA A 196 11.21 4.22 4.64
N ASN A 197 11.64 3.73 5.81
CA ASN A 197 12.91 4.11 6.42
C ASN A 197 14.06 3.15 6.11
N THR A 198 13.78 1.99 5.50
CA THR A 198 14.83 1.04 5.13
C THR A 198 15.55 1.50 3.88
N LYS A 199 16.88 1.37 3.89
CA LYS A 199 17.70 1.58 2.69
C LYS A 199 17.44 0.51 1.63
N GLU A 200 17.02 -0.68 2.07
CA GLU A 200 16.56 -1.76 1.20
C GLU A 200 15.29 -1.32 0.47
N VAL A 201 15.28 -1.57 -0.84
CA VAL A 201 14.24 -1.08 -1.78
C VAL A 201 13.15 -2.14 -1.98
N ASP A 202 13.21 -3.22 -1.22
CA ASP A 202 12.43 -4.41 -1.49
C ASP A 202 10.97 -4.23 -1.08
N TRP A 203 10.10 -4.67 -1.96
CA TRP A 203 8.66 -4.73 -1.76
C TRP A 203 8.28 -6.18 -1.59
N PHE A 204 7.52 -6.48 -0.56
CA PHE A 204 7.10 -7.84 -0.23
C PHE A 204 5.61 -8.00 -0.45
N LEU A 205 5.19 -9.13 -1.03
CA LEU A 205 3.79 -9.52 -1.02
C LEU A 205 3.35 -9.82 0.42
N SER A 206 2.37 -9.10 0.94
CA SER A 206 1.88 -9.27 2.31
C SER A 206 0.46 -9.80 2.42
N ASN A 207 -0.33 -9.73 1.34
CA ASN A 207 -1.70 -10.23 1.33
C ASN A 207 -2.25 -10.42 -0.09
N ILE A 208 -3.21 -11.34 -0.25
CA ILE A 208 -4.02 -11.54 -1.45
C ILE A 208 -5.49 -11.66 -1.03
N GLU A 209 -6.36 -10.86 -1.64
CA GLU A 209 -7.82 -10.92 -1.52
C GLU A 209 -8.43 -11.34 -2.88
N ARG A 210 -9.37 -12.29 -2.89
CA ARG A 210 -10.07 -12.72 -4.12
C ARG A 210 -11.38 -11.96 -4.27
N VAL A 211 -11.63 -11.34 -5.43
CA VAL A 211 -12.70 -10.34 -5.65
C VAL A 211 -13.68 -10.74 -6.75
#